data_AF-A0A1V2NQ14-F1
#
_entry.id   AF-A0A1V2NQ14-F1
#
_cell.length_a   1.000
_cell.length_b   1.000
_cell.length_c   1.000
_cell.angle_alpha   90.00
_cell.angle_beta   90.00
_cell.angle_gamma   90.00
#
_symmetry.space_group_name_H-M   'P 1'
#
loop_
_entity.id
_entity.type
_entity.pdbx_description
1 polymer ?
#
loop_
_entity_poly.entity_id
_entity_poly.type
_entity_poly.pdbx_seq_one_letter_code
_entity_poly.pdbx_strand_id
1 'polypeptide(L)' 'MSETGDGSPETVGRIVRGTPTPEELAAAIVVVSEAYARESADATAPETSARSRWELSARGLRAPLDRDAGWNGFTG' A
#
# COMPACT_ATOMS: atom_id res chain seq x y z
N MET A 1 -6.82 -13.55 -22.64
CA MET A 1 -6.55 -12.82 -21.38
C MET A 1 -5.85 -13.81 -20.48
N SER A 2 -4.52 -13.84 -20.55
CA SER A 2 -3.72 -14.87 -19.88
C SER A 2 -3.37 -14.36 -18.48
N GLU A 3 -4.07 -14.86 -17.46
CA GLU A 3 -3.58 -14.85 -16.09
C GLU A 3 -2.56 -15.97 -15.97
N THR A 4 -1.27 -15.62 -16.07
CA THR A 4 -0.18 -16.50 -15.62
C THR A 4 0.24 -15.98 -14.27
N GLY A 5 -0.51 -16.34 -13.22
CA GLY A 5 -0.02 -16.21 -11.86
C GLY A 5 1.15 -17.17 -11.69
N ASP A 6 2.36 -16.64 -11.60
CA ASP A 6 3.53 -17.37 -11.10
C ASP A 6 3.18 -17.85 -9.69
N GLY A 7 2.76 -19.12 -9.58
CA GLY A 7 2.28 -19.78 -8.37
C GLY A 7 3.38 -20.08 -7.36
N SER A 8 4.37 -19.21 -7.25
CA SER A 8 5.30 -19.23 -6.14
C SER A 8 4.53 -18.87 -4.86
N PRO A 9 4.60 -19.69 -3.79
CA PRO A 9 3.87 -19.38 -2.57
C PRO A 9 4.26 -18.00 -2.07
N GLU A 10 3.27 -17.13 -1.87
CA GLU A 10 3.50 -15.81 -1.33
C GLU A 10 4.13 -15.95 0.06
N THR A 11 5.32 -15.36 0.23
CA THR A 11 6.06 -15.48 1.48
C THR A 11 5.39 -14.60 2.55
N VAL A 12 4.70 -15.23 3.50
CA VAL A 12 3.98 -14.55 4.60
C VAL A 12 4.93 -13.84 5.59
N GLY A 13 6.19 -14.30 5.69
CA GLY A 13 7.18 -13.68 6.55
C GLY A 13 8.53 -14.41 6.56
N ARG A 14 9.54 -13.80 7.19
CA ARG A 14 10.89 -14.36 7.31
C ARG A 14 11.41 -14.24 8.74
N ILE A 15 11.92 -15.34 9.28
CA ILE A 15 12.64 -15.35 10.55
C ILE A 15 14.03 -14.76 10.33
N VAL A 16 14.32 -13.64 10.99
CA VAL A 16 15.62 -12.96 10.88
C VAL A 16 16.62 -13.41 11.96
N ARG A 17 16.12 -13.99 13.06
CA ARG A 17 16.95 -14.44 14.20
C ARG A 17 16.23 -15.52 15.01
N GLY A 18 17.00 -16.42 15.61
CA GLY A 18 16.50 -17.47 16.50
C GLY A 18 16.02 -18.71 15.76
N THR A 19 15.48 -19.67 16.51
CA THR A 19 14.91 -20.91 15.96
C THR A 19 13.62 -21.19 16.73
N PRO A 20 12.51 -20.51 16.35
CA PRO A 20 11.24 -20.66 17.06
C PRO A 20 10.73 -22.08 16.94
N THR A 21 10.01 -22.55 17.96
CA THR A 21 9.34 -23.84 17.87
C THR A 21 8.16 -23.77 16.89
N PRO A 22 7.67 -24.91 16.38
CA PRO A 22 6.47 -24.93 15.54
C PRO A 22 5.26 -24.28 16.22
N GLU A 23 5.11 -24.45 17.53
CA GLU A 23 4.02 -23.90 18.32
C GLU A 23 4.11 -22.37 18.43
N GLU A 24 5.31 -21.84 18.64
CA GLU A 24 5.55 -20.39 18.66
C GLU A 24 5.27 -19.76 17.31
N LEU A 25 5.68 -20.41 16.21
CA LEU A 25 5.39 -19.95 14.85
C LEU A 25 3.88 -19.97 14.58
N ALA A 26 3.19 -21.05 14.96
CA ALA A 26 1.74 -21.15 14.83
C ALA A 26 1.02 -20.06 15.63
N ALA A 27 1.44 -19.80 16.87
CA ALA A 27 0.90 -18.73 17.70
C ALA A 27 1.10 -17.35 17.05
N ALA A 28 2.29 -17.07 16.50
CA ALA A 28 2.56 -15.82 15.81
C ALA A 28 1.68 -15.64 14.57
N ILE A 29 1.50 -16.70 13.77
CA ILE A 29 0.64 -16.67 12.59
C ILE A 29 -0.82 -16.40 13.00
N VAL A 30 -1.33 -17.12 13.99
CA VAL A 30 -2.72 -16.93 14.47
C VAL A 30 -2.94 -15.50 14.95
N VAL A 31 -2.04 -14.96 15.77
CA VAL A 31 -2.19 -13.60 16.30
C VAL A 31 -2.15 -12.55 15.19
N VAL A 32 -1.21 -12.67 14.24
CA VAL A 32 -1.10 -11.73 13.12
C VAL A 32 -2.31 -11.83 12.19
N SER A 33 -2.76 -13.05 11.88
CA SER A 33 -3.93 -13.26 11.03
C SER A 33 -5.21 -12.71 11.67
N GLU A 34 -5.42 -12.90 12.97
CA GLU A 34 -6.57 -12.34 13.68
C GLU A 34 -6.53 -10.80 13.73
N ALA A 35 -5.35 -10.23 13.97
CA ALA A 35 -5.17 -8.77 13.94
C ALA A 35 -5.42 -8.21 12.53
N TYR A 36 -4.89 -8.88 11.50
CA TYR A 36 -5.11 -8.53 10.10
C TYR A 36 -6.59 -8.60 9.73
N ALA A 37 -7.28 -9.69 10.07
CA ALA A 37 -8.71 -9.86 9.77
C ALA A 37 -9.57 -8.77 10.40
N ARG A 38 -9.24 -8.35 11.64
CA ARG A 38 -9.92 -7.23 12.29
C ARG A 38 -9.65 -5.91 11.57
N GLU A 39 -8.39 -5.61 11.27
CA GLU A 39 -8.02 -4.39 10.56
C GLU A 39 -8.68 -4.32 9.18
N SER A 40 -8.67 -5.41 8.43
CA SER A 40 -9.33 -5.49 7.12
C SER A 40 -10.84 -5.30 7.20
N ALA A 41 -11.49 -5.77 8.27
CA ALA A 41 -12.92 -5.56 8.47
C ALA A 41 -13.27 -4.10 8.78
N ASP A 42 -12.38 -3.40 9.51
CA ASP A 42 -12.55 -1.98 9.87
C ASP A 42 -12.01 -1.02 8.78
N ALA A 43 -11.29 -1.55 7.79
CA ALA A 43 -10.71 -0.78 6.70
C ALA A 43 -11.80 -0.10 5.86
N THR A 44 -11.73 1.23 5.78
CA THR A 44 -12.61 2.04 4.92
C THR A 44 -11.95 2.43 3.60
N ALA A 45 -10.64 2.24 3.50
CA ALA A 45 -9.88 2.51 2.29
C ALA A 45 -10.12 1.40 1.25
N PRO A 46 -10.18 1.73 -0.04
CA PRO A 46 -10.26 0.73 -1.10
C PRO A 46 -8.94 -0.04 -1.23
N GLU A 47 -9.02 -1.36 -1.42
CA GLU A 47 -7.86 -2.26 -1.63
C GLU A 47 -6.94 -1.79 -2.77
N THR A 48 -7.54 -1.31 -3.86
CA THR A 48 -6.81 -0.64 -4.93
C THR A 48 -6.98 0.87 -4.78
N SER A 49 -5.88 1.55 -4.46
CA SER A 49 -5.87 3.01 -4.44
C SER A 49 -6.10 3.57 -5.85
N ALA A 50 -7.22 4.28 -6.03
CA ALA A 50 -7.42 5.09 -7.22
C ALA A 50 -6.38 6.23 -7.25
N ARG A 51 -6.03 6.71 -8.45
CA ARG A 51 -5.15 7.89 -8.60
C ARG A 51 -5.72 9.04 -7.77
N SER A 52 -4.89 9.60 -6.90
CA SER A 52 -5.27 10.70 -6.04
C SER A 52 -5.59 11.95 -6.88
N ARG A 53 -6.42 12.85 -6.33
CA ARG A 53 -6.71 14.14 -6.99
C ARG A 53 -5.43 14.95 -7.25
N TRP A 54 -4.42 14.82 -6.39
CA TRP A 54 -3.10 15.42 -6.55
C TRP A 54 -2.35 14.85 -7.75
N GLU A 55 -2.29 13.51 -7.91
CA GLU A 55 -1.66 12.89 -9.09
C GLU A 55 -2.40 13.22 -10.40
N LEU A 56 -3.70 13.46 -10.33
CA LEU A 56 -4.49 13.91 -11.47
C LEU A 56 -4.18 15.37 -11.83
N SER A 57 -4.13 16.28 -10.85
CA SER A 57 -3.88 17.72 -11.07
C SER A 57 -2.41 18.04 -11.35
N ALA A 58 -1.47 17.26 -10.83
CA ALA A 58 -0.02 17.43 -11.08
C ALA A 58 0.36 17.35 -12.57
N ARG A 59 -0.49 16.75 -13.43
CA ARG A 59 -0.27 16.78 -14.90
C ARG A 59 -0.28 18.20 -15.47
N GLY A 60 -1.04 19.12 -14.88
CA GLY A 60 -1.06 20.54 -15.26
C GLY A 60 0.14 21.33 -14.72
N LEU A 61 0.88 20.78 -13.75
CA LEU A 61 1.98 21.43 -13.04
C LEU A 61 3.38 20.97 -13.52
N ARG A 62 3.48 20.37 -14.72
CA ARG A 62 4.78 19.89 -15.25
C ARG A 62 5.77 21.01 -15.57
N ALA A 63 5.30 22.25 -15.67
CA ALA A 63 6.17 23.40 -15.64
C ALA A 63 6.46 23.75 -14.16
N PRO A 64 7.74 23.99 -13.78
CA PRO A 64 8.05 24.56 -12.48
C PRO A 64 7.15 25.78 -12.22
N LEU A 65 6.64 25.90 -11.00
CA LEU A 65 5.83 27.06 -10.61
C LEU A 65 6.67 28.33 -10.79
N ASP A 66 6.21 29.22 -11.67
CA ASP A 66 6.86 30.50 -11.91
C ASP A 66 6.69 31.39 -10.66
N ARG A 67 7.78 31.52 -9.91
CA ARG A 67 7.82 32.26 -8.64
C ARG A 67 7.79 33.77 -8.87
N ASP A 68 8.16 34.22 -10.06
CA ASP A 68 8.24 35.62 -10.44
C ASP A 68 6.86 36.15 -10.91
N ALA A 69 5.95 35.26 -11.32
CA ALA A 69 4.57 35.59 -11.71
C ALA A 69 3.62 35.88 -10.52
N GLY A 70 4.04 35.58 -9.28
CA GLY A 70 3.21 35.74 -8.07
C GLY A 70 2.02 34.74 -7.98
N TRP A 71 1.20 34.86 -6.94
CA TRP A 71 0.08 33.92 -6.68
C TRP A 71 -1.16 34.15 -7.57
N ASN A 72 -1.09 35.10 -8.50
CA ASN A 72 -2.27 35.66 -9.18
C ASN A 72 -2.68 34.90 -10.47
N GLY A 73 -1.92 33.87 -10.86
CA GLY A 73 -2.08 33.18 -12.15
C GLY A 73 -2.75 31.81 -12.09
N PHE A 74 -3.14 31.30 -10.90
CA PHE A 74 -3.80 30.00 -10.80
C PHE A 74 -5.30 30.12 -11.09
N THR A 75 -5.73 29.71 -12.28
CA THR A 75 -7.14 29.70 -12.71
C THR A 75 -7.68 28.28 -12.89
N GLY A 76 -7.44 27.40 -11.92
CA GLY A 76 -8.05 26.06 -11.88
C GLY A 76 -7.44 25.01 -12.82
#